data_AF-A0A972AQ66-F1
#
_entry.id   AF-A0A972AQ66-F1
#
_cell.length_a   1.000
_cell.length_b   1.000
_cell.length_c   1.000
_cell.angle_alpha   90.00
_cell.angle_beta   90.00
_cell.angle_gamma   90.00
#
_symmetry.space_group_name_H-M   'P 1'
#
loop_
_entity.id
_entity.type
_entity.pdbx_description
1 polymer ?
#
loop_
_entity_poly.entity_id
_entity_poly.type
_entity_poly.pdbx_seq_one_letter_code
_entity_poly.pdbx_strand_id
1 'polypeptide(L)'
;MMTDIYTALSAVLKGMEDTLAANGFEPVLPQGVKKGELPAITESGKITIDFRGEKGALRMEHFDDKIALLITEKTGEDVAESDFGQLSLSLLDPSTADEKDTKYIANDFSESLNQRFGSKTRGGTSSKLPAPVSKAAAKSGAVSYDANTLGSRFTVLYPELRADYKANVDRYGEFLAEEFFANGGTAAVLQTIKGNDKLKMKKLFSLLNEIYEDGTNEIQSLIAVSILGSMNNDQDLLANCVDYMSKDMLSPVVQINKYLASKNGKGAKMRLENPPPYKPEKAKRKNPITSALGM
;
A
#
# COMPACT_ATOMS: atom_id res chain seq x y z
N MET A 1 -18.57 -11.90 -21.85
CA MET A 1 -19.97 -11.70 -21.45
C MET A 1 -20.39 -12.91 -20.65
N MET A 2 -20.66 -12.74 -19.36
CA MET A 2 -21.36 -13.74 -18.57
C MET A 2 -22.87 -13.51 -18.74
N THR A 3 -23.59 -14.55 -19.14
CA THR A 3 -24.96 -14.43 -19.65
C THR A 3 -26.03 -14.36 -18.55
N ASP A 4 -25.65 -14.57 -17.29
CA ASP A 4 -26.58 -14.65 -16.16
C ASP A 4 -25.89 -14.27 -14.83
N ILE A 5 -26.63 -13.59 -13.95
CA ILE A 5 -26.12 -13.10 -12.66
C ILE A 5 -25.68 -14.24 -11.74
N TYR A 6 -26.36 -15.39 -11.74
CA TYR A 6 -25.93 -16.53 -10.92
C TYR A 6 -24.59 -17.11 -11.40
N THR A 7 -24.29 -17.00 -12.71
CA THR A 7 -22.96 -17.37 -13.23
C THR A 7 -21.88 -16.42 -12.72
N ALA A 8 -22.17 -15.12 -12.72
CA ALA A 8 -21.25 -14.12 -12.19
C ALA A 8 -21.01 -14.27 -10.68
N LEU A 9 -22.08 -14.48 -9.89
CA LEU A 9 -21.98 -14.74 -8.46
C LEU A 9 -21.21 -16.04 -8.15
N SER A 10 -21.45 -17.09 -8.92
CA SER A 10 -20.69 -18.34 -8.81
C SER A 10 -19.21 -18.13 -9.12
N ALA A 11 -18.88 -17.32 -10.12
CA ALA A 11 -17.49 -16.97 -10.43
C ALA A 11 -16.82 -16.15 -9.32
N VAL A 12 -17.52 -15.15 -8.75
CA VAL A 12 -17.03 -14.38 -7.60
C VAL A 12 -16.79 -15.30 -6.40
N LEU A 13 -17.78 -16.14 -6.06
CA LEU A 13 -17.69 -17.08 -4.95
C LEU A 13 -16.54 -18.06 -5.10
N LYS A 14 -16.36 -18.63 -6.30
CA LYS A 14 -15.24 -19.50 -6.61
C LYS A 14 -13.89 -18.79 -6.46
N GLY A 15 -13.81 -17.52 -6.83
CA GLY A 15 -12.61 -16.70 -6.63
C GLY A 15 -12.30 -16.42 -5.14
N MET A 16 -13.29 -16.55 -4.25
CA MET A 16 -13.17 -16.32 -2.81
C MET A 16 -13.02 -17.61 -1.98
N GLU A 17 -13.11 -18.79 -2.59
CA GLU A 17 -13.21 -20.08 -1.90
C GLU A 17 -12.09 -20.30 -0.86
N ASP A 18 -10.83 -20.11 -1.28
CA ASP A 18 -9.66 -20.24 -0.41
C ASP A 18 -9.70 -19.24 0.76
N THR A 19 -10.13 -18.00 0.49
CA THR A 19 -10.17 -16.93 1.50
C THR A 19 -11.26 -17.18 2.54
N LEU A 20 -12.44 -17.64 2.11
CA LEU A 20 -13.55 -17.98 2.99
C LEU A 20 -13.15 -19.16 3.89
N ALA A 21 -12.60 -20.22 3.31
CA ALA A 21 -12.12 -21.39 4.05
C ALA A 21 -11.02 -21.03 5.05
N ALA A 22 -10.01 -20.25 4.63
CA ALA A 22 -8.91 -19.81 5.50
C ALA A 22 -9.37 -18.95 6.69
N ASN A 23 -10.50 -18.25 6.54
CA ASN A 23 -11.09 -17.45 7.59
C ASN A 23 -12.14 -18.20 8.43
N GLY A 24 -12.43 -19.46 8.12
CA GLY A 24 -13.37 -20.31 8.85
C GLY A 24 -14.83 -20.01 8.56
N PHE A 25 -15.14 -19.50 7.37
CA PHE A 25 -16.51 -19.24 6.92
C PHE A 25 -17.01 -20.36 6.01
N GLU A 26 -18.16 -20.93 6.35
CA GLU A 26 -18.85 -21.95 5.56
C GLU A 26 -20.18 -21.40 5.00
N PRO A 27 -20.56 -21.78 3.78
CA PRO A 27 -21.83 -21.35 3.20
C PRO A 27 -23.02 -21.94 3.97
N VAL A 28 -24.02 -21.11 4.22
CA VAL A 28 -25.32 -21.53 4.75
C VAL A 28 -26.14 -22.07 3.59
N LEU A 29 -26.51 -23.35 3.65
CA LEU A 29 -27.35 -23.97 2.62
C LEU A 29 -28.83 -23.64 2.86
N PRO A 30 -29.51 -22.92 1.95
CA PRO A 30 -30.95 -22.69 2.05
C PRO A 30 -31.74 -23.99 1.95
N GLN A 31 -32.95 -24.00 2.49
CA GLN A 31 -33.83 -25.17 2.44
C GLN A 31 -34.11 -25.56 0.98
N GLY A 32 -33.76 -26.79 0.60
CA GLY A 32 -33.99 -27.33 -0.74
C GLY A 32 -32.82 -27.19 -1.73
N VAL A 33 -31.76 -26.46 -1.38
CA VAL A 33 -30.54 -26.36 -2.20
C VAL A 33 -29.58 -27.51 -1.86
N LYS A 34 -29.09 -28.23 -2.87
CA LYS A 34 -28.17 -29.36 -2.65
C LYS A 34 -26.73 -28.90 -2.47
N LYS A 35 -25.93 -29.71 -1.77
CA LYS A 35 -24.47 -29.53 -1.67
C LYS A 35 -23.86 -29.57 -3.08
N GLY A 36 -23.28 -28.45 -3.52
CA GLY A 36 -22.70 -28.28 -4.87
C GLY A 36 -23.48 -27.32 -5.78
N GLU A 37 -24.68 -26.90 -5.39
CA GLU A 37 -25.42 -25.80 -6.04
C GLU A 37 -25.07 -24.46 -5.36
N LEU A 38 -25.23 -23.35 -6.09
CA LEU A 38 -25.01 -22.02 -5.53
C LEU A 38 -26.01 -21.77 -4.40
N PRO A 39 -25.58 -21.50 -3.15
CA PRO A 39 -26.47 -21.34 -2.01
C PRO A 39 -27.07 -19.93 -1.96
N ALA A 40 -27.74 -19.54 -3.04
CA ALA A 40 -28.33 -18.23 -3.21
C ALA A 40 -29.83 -18.23 -2.88
N ILE A 41 -30.30 -17.16 -2.24
CA ILE A 41 -31.72 -16.88 -2.00
C ILE A 41 -32.07 -15.59 -2.74
N THR A 42 -33.16 -15.63 -3.49
CA THR A 42 -33.68 -14.47 -4.23
C THR A 42 -34.97 -13.98 -3.60
N GLU A 43 -34.93 -12.81 -2.98
CA GLU A 43 -36.05 -12.20 -2.27
C GLU A 43 -36.05 -10.69 -2.52
N SER A 44 -37.22 -10.12 -2.77
CA SER A 44 -37.41 -8.66 -2.90
C SER A 44 -36.45 -7.97 -3.90
N GLY A 45 -36.08 -8.65 -4.99
CA GLY A 45 -35.19 -8.12 -6.02
C GLY A 45 -33.70 -8.18 -5.66
N LYS A 46 -33.33 -8.84 -4.56
CA LYS A 46 -31.96 -9.08 -4.13
C LYS A 46 -31.61 -10.55 -4.25
N ILE A 47 -30.35 -10.85 -4.53
CA ILE A 47 -29.79 -12.19 -4.47
C ILE A 47 -28.76 -12.24 -3.35
N THR A 48 -28.96 -13.12 -2.38
CA THR A 48 -28.12 -13.21 -1.17
C THR A 48 -27.45 -14.57 -1.05
N ILE A 49 -26.20 -14.59 -0.62
CA ILE A 49 -25.45 -15.80 -0.29
C ILE A 49 -24.85 -15.59 1.10
N ASP A 50 -25.27 -16.42 2.05
CA ASP A 50 -24.90 -16.29 3.46
C ASP A 50 -23.80 -17.27 3.86
N PHE A 51 -22.92 -16.82 4.75
CA PHE A 51 -21.85 -17.61 5.33
C PHE A 51 -21.82 -17.45 6.85
N ARG A 52 -21.43 -18.51 7.56
CA ARG A 52 -21.28 -18.53 9.01
C ARG A 52 -19.91 -19.06 9.38
N GLY A 53 -19.32 -18.50 10.43
CA GLY A 53 -18.05 -18.94 10.99
C GLY A 53 -17.92 -18.58 12.47
N GLU A 54 -16.86 -19.05 13.11
CA GLU A 54 -16.58 -18.75 14.53
C GLU A 54 -16.34 -17.25 14.79
N LYS A 55 -15.96 -16.50 13.75
CA LYS A 55 -15.64 -15.07 13.83
C LYS A 55 -16.83 -14.15 13.54
N GLY A 56 -17.98 -14.71 13.14
CA GLY A 56 -19.16 -13.94 12.78
C GLY A 56 -19.94 -14.52 11.60
N ALA A 57 -20.68 -13.66 10.90
CA ALA A 57 -21.41 -14.02 9.69
C ALA A 57 -21.09 -13.05 8.53
N LEU A 58 -21.19 -13.55 7.30
CA LEU A 58 -21.00 -12.79 6.08
C LEU A 58 -22.23 -12.94 5.19
N ARG A 59 -22.50 -11.91 4.40
CA ARG A 59 -23.52 -11.94 3.35
C ARG A 59 -22.96 -11.30 2.09
N MET A 60 -23.01 -12.03 1.00
CA MET A 60 -22.85 -11.46 -0.33
C MET A 60 -24.24 -11.11 -0.84
N GLU A 61 -24.48 -9.84 -1.16
CA GLU A 61 -25.79 -9.36 -1.60
C GLU A 61 -25.64 -8.64 -2.95
N HIS A 62 -26.31 -9.16 -3.98
CA HIS A 62 -26.46 -8.48 -5.26
C HIS A 62 -27.83 -7.77 -5.30
N PHE A 63 -27.81 -6.53 -5.77
CA PHE A 63 -28.99 -5.68 -5.94
C PHE A 63 -28.71 -4.63 -7.01
N ASP A 64 -29.70 -4.35 -7.85
CA ASP A 64 -29.55 -3.50 -9.04
C ASP A 64 -28.33 -3.96 -9.88
N ASP A 65 -27.37 -3.06 -10.11
CA ASP A 65 -26.11 -3.31 -10.82
C ASP A 65 -24.91 -3.36 -9.85
N LYS A 66 -25.14 -3.78 -8.61
CA LYS A 66 -24.15 -3.76 -7.52
C LYS A 66 -24.09 -5.08 -6.78
N ILE A 67 -22.92 -5.34 -6.22
CA ILE A 67 -22.68 -6.43 -5.29
C ILE A 67 -21.98 -5.91 -4.04
N ALA A 68 -22.52 -6.24 -2.87
CA ALA A 68 -21.96 -5.89 -1.57
C ALA A 68 -21.48 -7.12 -0.82
N LEU A 69 -20.38 -6.96 -0.10
CA LEU A 69 -19.97 -7.86 0.95
C LEU A 69 -20.33 -7.23 2.29
N LEU A 70 -21.21 -7.87 3.04
CA LEU A 70 -21.70 -7.42 4.33
C LEU A 70 -21.20 -8.37 5.43
N ILE A 71 -20.94 -7.84 6.61
CA ILE A 71 -20.37 -8.59 7.73
C ILE A 71 -21.04 -8.26 9.06
N THR A 72 -20.98 -9.21 9.99
CA THR A 72 -21.22 -8.96 11.40
C THR A 72 -20.30 -9.83 12.25
N GLU A 73 -19.91 -9.34 13.42
CA GLU A 73 -19.15 -10.12 14.41
C GLU A 73 -20.06 -10.99 15.28
N LYS A 74 -21.39 -10.87 15.13
CA LYS A 74 -22.35 -11.72 15.83
C LYS A 74 -22.33 -13.13 15.26
N THR A 75 -22.43 -14.10 16.16
CA THR A 75 -22.45 -15.54 15.88
C THR A 75 -23.76 -16.15 16.40
N GLY A 76 -24.22 -17.24 15.79
CA GLY A 76 -25.44 -17.95 16.23
C GLY A 76 -26.67 -17.66 15.37
N GLU A 77 -27.81 -18.27 15.68
CA GLU A 77 -29.02 -18.21 14.85
C GLU A 77 -29.73 -16.84 14.89
N ASP A 78 -29.44 -16.00 15.87
CA ASP A 78 -30.08 -14.70 16.12
C ASP A 78 -29.47 -13.51 15.36
N VAL A 79 -28.71 -13.75 14.28
CA VAL A 79 -28.17 -12.66 13.45
C VAL A 79 -29.30 -12.02 12.64
N ALA A 80 -29.66 -10.78 13.00
CA ALA A 80 -30.66 -10.01 12.28
C ALA A 80 -30.06 -9.29 11.07
N GLU A 81 -30.89 -8.94 10.08
CA GLU A 81 -30.45 -8.16 8.91
C GLU A 81 -29.82 -6.82 9.33
N SER A 82 -30.34 -6.17 10.38
CA SER A 82 -29.80 -4.93 10.92
C SER A 82 -28.41 -5.04 11.55
N ASP A 83 -27.93 -6.26 11.79
CA ASP A 83 -26.62 -6.49 12.41
C ASP A 83 -25.47 -6.45 11.40
N PHE A 84 -25.79 -6.48 10.11
CA PHE A 84 -24.82 -6.45 9.03
C PHE A 84 -24.36 -5.02 8.72
N GLY A 85 -23.05 -4.80 8.76
CA GLY A 85 -22.40 -3.63 8.21
C GLY A 85 -21.78 -3.92 6.84
N GLN A 86 -21.77 -2.93 5.95
CA GLN A 86 -21.11 -3.06 4.65
C GLN A 86 -19.59 -3.06 4.81
N LEU A 87 -18.92 -4.11 4.33
CA LEU A 87 -17.47 -4.24 4.30
C LEU A 87 -16.89 -3.77 2.95
N SER A 88 -17.47 -4.21 1.84
CA SER A 88 -17.10 -3.74 0.50
C SER A 88 -18.33 -3.66 -0.41
N LEU A 89 -18.24 -2.84 -1.47
CA LEU A 89 -19.26 -2.64 -2.47
C LEU A 89 -18.59 -2.44 -3.84
N SER A 90 -19.02 -3.23 -4.82
CA SER A 90 -18.55 -3.18 -6.20
C SER A 90 -19.72 -3.08 -7.18
N LEU A 91 -19.44 -2.60 -8.39
CA LEU A 91 -20.37 -2.68 -9.51
C LEU A 91 -20.36 -4.10 -10.08
N LEU A 92 -21.54 -4.64 -10.35
CA LEU A 92 -21.75 -5.90 -11.05
C LEU A 92 -23.04 -5.80 -11.86
N ASP A 93 -22.92 -5.21 -13.04
CA ASP A 93 -24.00 -5.14 -14.04
C ASP A 93 -24.05 -6.46 -14.82
N PRO A 94 -25.13 -7.27 -14.68
CA PRO A 94 -25.24 -8.55 -15.36
C PRO A 94 -25.20 -8.44 -16.90
N SER A 95 -25.54 -7.28 -17.46
CA SER A 95 -25.61 -7.08 -18.91
C SER A 95 -24.24 -6.83 -19.54
N THR A 96 -23.26 -6.39 -18.75
CA THR A 96 -21.92 -6.02 -19.23
C THR A 96 -20.78 -6.82 -18.60
N ALA A 97 -21.02 -7.47 -17.46
CA ALA A 97 -19.99 -8.16 -16.70
C ALA A 97 -19.22 -9.22 -17.51
N ASP A 98 -17.90 -9.20 -17.34
CA ASP A 98 -16.97 -10.18 -17.86
C ASP A 98 -16.13 -10.83 -16.75
N GLU A 99 -15.24 -11.75 -17.15
CA GLU A 99 -14.39 -12.51 -16.23
C GLU A 99 -13.41 -11.62 -15.44
N LYS A 100 -13.00 -10.47 -16.00
CA LYS A 100 -12.14 -9.53 -15.30
C LYS A 100 -12.90 -8.85 -14.18
N ASP A 101 -14.17 -8.51 -14.40
CA ASP A 101 -15.01 -7.89 -13.38
C ASP A 101 -15.20 -8.83 -12.19
N THR A 102 -15.60 -10.09 -12.42
CA THR A 102 -15.80 -11.05 -11.32
C THR A 102 -14.50 -11.40 -10.60
N LYS A 103 -13.37 -11.46 -11.32
CA LYS A 103 -12.04 -11.65 -10.71
C LYS A 103 -11.62 -10.45 -9.87
N TYR A 104 -11.88 -9.24 -10.34
CA TYR A 104 -11.60 -8.02 -9.59
C TYR A 104 -12.41 -7.99 -8.29
N ILE A 105 -13.72 -8.24 -8.37
CA ILE A 105 -14.62 -8.28 -7.22
C ILE A 105 -14.19 -9.35 -6.21
N ALA A 106 -13.87 -10.57 -6.69
CA ALA A 106 -13.40 -11.64 -5.82
C ALA A 106 -12.11 -11.27 -5.07
N ASN A 107 -11.18 -10.60 -5.74
CA ASN A 107 -9.93 -10.13 -5.13
C ASN A 107 -10.17 -9.03 -4.10
N ASP A 108 -10.97 -8.01 -4.44
CA ASP A 108 -11.32 -6.90 -3.54
C ASP A 108 -12.03 -7.39 -2.27
N PHE A 109 -13.00 -8.29 -2.45
CA PHE A 109 -13.73 -8.90 -1.34
C PHE A 109 -12.83 -9.80 -0.49
N SER A 110 -11.96 -10.59 -1.11
CA SER A 110 -10.97 -11.43 -0.39
C SER A 110 -10.00 -10.58 0.42
N GLU A 111 -9.50 -9.48 -0.15
CA GLU A 111 -8.61 -8.55 0.55
C GLU A 111 -9.32 -7.92 1.74
N SER A 112 -10.54 -7.40 1.53
CA SER A 112 -11.35 -6.80 2.59
C SER A 112 -11.65 -7.79 3.72
N LEU A 113 -11.96 -9.05 3.39
CA LEU A 113 -12.20 -10.11 4.36
C LEU A 113 -10.94 -10.42 5.18
N ASN A 114 -9.78 -10.54 4.51
CA ASN A 114 -8.51 -10.80 5.16
C ASN A 114 -8.05 -9.64 6.06
N GLN A 115 -8.29 -8.39 5.64
CA GLN A 115 -8.03 -7.22 6.48
C GLN A 115 -8.89 -7.24 7.75
N ARG A 116 -10.13 -7.74 7.66
CA ARG A 116 -11.08 -7.76 8.78
C ARG A 116 -10.92 -8.96 9.72
N PHE A 117 -10.90 -10.18 9.17
CA PHE A 117 -10.99 -11.44 9.92
C PHE A 117 -9.74 -12.30 9.83
N GLY A 118 -8.81 -11.96 8.94
CA GLY A 118 -7.53 -12.64 8.85
C GLY A 118 -6.91 -12.72 10.24
N SER A 119 -6.50 -13.91 10.66
CA SER A 119 -5.61 -13.96 11.82
C SER A 119 -4.42 -13.06 11.51
N LYS A 120 -3.88 -12.34 12.49
CA LYS A 120 -2.64 -11.56 12.30
C LYS A 120 -1.42 -12.43 11.93
N THR A 121 -1.62 -13.66 11.49
CA THR A 121 -0.84 -14.25 10.39
C THR A 121 -1.42 -13.77 9.07
N ARG A 122 -1.01 -12.56 8.66
CA ARG A 122 -0.67 -12.40 7.24
C ARG A 122 0.16 -13.62 6.87
N GLY A 123 -0.31 -14.43 5.92
CA GLY A 123 0.58 -15.30 5.19
C GLY A 123 1.73 -14.42 4.68
N GLY A 124 2.91 -14.41 5.28
CA GLY A 124 3.38 -15.48 6.14
C GLY A 124 3.59 -16.75 5.31
N THR A 125 3.66 -16.65 3.96
CA THR A 125 4.93 -17.14 3.40
C THR A 125 5.98 -16.49 4.28
N SER A 126 6.95 -17.25 4.81
CA SER A 126 8.21 -16.61 5.17
C SER A 126 8.55 -15.70 3.99
N SER A 127 8.26 -14.40 4.09
CA SER A 127 8.30 -13.54 2.92
C SER A 127 9.77 -13.58 2.56
N LYS A 128 10.08 -14.27 1.46
CA LYS A 128 11.43 -14.19 0.95
C LYS A 128 11.57 -12.70 0.70
N LEU A 129 12.47 -12.06 1.46
CA LEU A 129 12.73 -10.65 1.34
C LEU A 129 12.83 -10.35 -0.16
N PRO A 130 12.10 -9.34 -0.66
CA PRO A 130 12.05 -9.11 -2.10
C PRO A 130 13.47 -8.99 -2.63
N ALA A 131 13.75 -9.66 -3.74
CA ALA A 131 15.11 -9.71 -4.26
C ALA A 131 15.55 -8.28 -4.64
N PRO A 132 16.72 -7.80 -4.17
CA PRO A 132 17.22 -6.50 -4.61
C PRO A 132 17.61 -6.57 -6.08
N VAL A 133 17.51 -5.44 -6.77
CA VAL A 133 18.01 -5.28 -8.13
C VAL A 133 19.52 -5.54 -8.13
N SER A 134 19.95 -6.40 -9.06
CA SER A 134 21.35 -6.76 -9.20
C SER A 134 22.15 -5.63 -9.84
N LYS A 135 23.44 -5.54 -9.50
CA LYS A 135 24.34 -4.54 -10.09
C LYS A 135 24.48 -4.64 -11.60
N ALA A 136 24.42 -5.85 -12.14
CA ALA A 136 24.47 -6.06 -13.59
C ALA A 136 23.21 -5.53 -14.29
N ALA A 137 22.02 -5.73 -13.70
CA ALA A 137 20.76 -5.24 -14.24
C ALA A 137 20.64 -3.71 -14.18
N ALA A 138 21.15 -3.09 -13.11
CA ALA A 138 21.21 -1.64 -12.97
C ALA A 138 22.14 -1.02 -14.03
N LYS A 139 23.37 -1.53 -14.14
CA LYS A 139 24.36 -1.00 -15.08
C LYS A 139 24.04 -1.21 -16.55
N SER A 140 23.22 -2.21 -16.89
CA SER A 140 22.74 -2.38 -18.26
C SER A 140 21.63 -1.40 -18.64
N GLY A 141 21.09 -0.64 -17.68
CA GLY A 141 19.93 0.23 -17.87
C GLY A 141 18.61 -0.53 -18.02
N ALA A 142 18.59 -1.85 -17.80
CA ALA A 142 17.40 -2.67 -17.94
C ALA A 142 16.39 -2.42 -16.80
N VAL A 143 16.88 -2.19 -15.59
CA VAL A 143 16.08 -1.92 -14.39
C VAL A 143 16.85 -0.97 -13.48
N SER A 144 16.23 0.10 -13.00
CA SER A 144 16.86 1.01 -12.03
C SER A 144 16.80 0.46 -10.60
N TYR A 145 17.73 0.90 -9.75
CA TYR A 145 17.64 0.63 -8.32
C TYR A 145 16.38 1.25 -7.71
N ASP A 146 15.78 0.52 -6.78
CA ASP A 146 14.54 0.87 -6.10
C ASP A 146 14.72 0.94 -4.57
N ALA A 147 13.64 1.30 -3.88
CA ALA A 147 13.59 1.39 -2.43
C ALA A 147 13.97 0.07 -1.75
N ASN A 148 13.51 -1.06 -2.28
CA ASN A 148 13.83 -2.37 -1.74
C ASN A 148 15.32 -2.69 -1.84
N THR A 149 15.97 -2.33 -2.95
CA THR A 149 17.40 -2.51 -3.14
C THR A 149 18.20 -1.70 -2.13
N LEU A 150 17.79 -0.45 -1.87
CA LEU A 150 18.36 0.35 -0.80
C LEU A 150 18.18 -0.33 0.56
N GLY A 151 16.96 -0.66 0.97
CA GLY A 151 16.70 -1.30 2.26
C GLY A 151 17.50 -2.59 2.46
N SER A 152 17.48 -3.49 1.48
CA SER A 152 18.21 -4.75 1.53
C SER A 152 19.72 -4.54 1.68
N ARG A 153 20.35 -3.69 0.86
CA ARG A 153 21.80 -3.44 0.93
C ARG A 153 22.18 -2.63 2.17
N PHE A 154 21.30 -1.75 2.62
CA PHE A 154 21.48 -0.95 3.83
C PHE A 154 21.59 -1.85 5.07
N THR A 155 20.76 -2.90 5.20
CA THR A 155 20.86 -3.86 6.32
C THR A 155 22.12 -4.74 6.27
N VAL A 156 22.86 -4.77 5.17
CA VAL A 156 24.20 -5.39 5.14
C VAL A 156 25.23 -4.49 5.84
N LEU A 157 25.06 -3.17 5.70
CA LEU A 157 25.90 -2.18 6.38
C LEU A 157 25.51 -1.98 7.86
N TYR A 158 24.22 -2.13 8.16
CA TYR A 158 23.63 -2.01 9.50
C TYR A 158 22.83 -3.29 9.85
N PRO A 159 23.52 -4.40 10.19
CA PRO A 159 22.88 -5.69 10.45
C PRO A 159 21.83 -5.66 11.56
N GLU A 160 21.97 -4.76 12.52
CA GLU A 160 21.04 -4.53 13.61
C GLU A 160 19.64 -4.13 13.13
N LEU A 161 19.53 -3.46 11.98
CA LEU A 161 18.25 -3.03 11.40
C LEU A 161 17.59 -4.10 10.52
N ARG A 162 18.20 -5.28 10.38
CA ARG A 162 17.67 -6.35 9.53
C ARG A 162 16.32 -6.87 10.02
N ALA A 163 16.13 -6.94 11.34
CA ALA A 163 14.87 -7.35 11.93
C ALA A 163 13.76 -6.34 11.62
N ASP A 164 14.04 -5.04 11.74
CA ASP A 164 13.08 -3.96 11.45
C ASP A 164 12.73 -3.89 9.97
N TYR A 165 13.71 -4.11 9.09
CA TYR A 165 13.48 -4.21 7.65
C TYR A 165 12.53 -5.36 7.31
N LYS A 166 12.76 -6.55 7.90
CA LYS A 166 11.87 -7.68 7.70
C LYS A 166 10.47 -7.41 8.26
N ALA A 167 10.38 -6.85 9.47
CA ALA A 167 9.11 -6.51 10.08
C ALA A 167 8.33 -5.48 9.26
N ASN A 168 9.02 -4.51 8.65
CA ASN A 168 8.42 -3.53 7.75
C ASN A 168 7.82 -4.21 6.49
N VAL A 169 8.58 -5.07 5.82
CA VAL A 169 8.10 -5.84 4.66
C VAL A 169 6.92 -6.74 5.04
N ASP A 170 7.02 -7.47 6.15
CA ASP A 170 5.93 -8.31 6.66
C ASP A 170 4.70 -7.47 7.05
N ARG A 171 4.90 -6.21 7.44
CA ARG A 171 3.84 -5.28 7.83
C ARG A 171 3.13 -4.64 6.64
N TYR A 172 3.79 -4.43 5.51
CA TYR A 172 3.19 -3.70 4.39
C TYR A 172 3.03 -4.54 3.13
N GLY A 173 3.53 -5.78 3.12
CA GLY A 173 3.57 -6.65 1.93
C GLY A 173 4.71 -6.27 0.97
N GLU A 174 5.19 -5.04 1.05
CA GLU A 174 6.35 -4.50 0.36
C GLU A 174 7.19 -3.65 1.31
N PHE A 175 8.38 -3.21 0.86
CA PHE A 175 9.24 -2.37 1.68
C PHE A 175 8.77 -0.91 1.67
N LEU A 176 8.22 -0.44 2.79
CA LEU A 176 7.85 0.97 3.00
C LEU A 176 9.04 1.75 3.55
N ALA A 177 9.85 2.27 2.63
CA ALA A 177 11.14 2.87 2.96
C ALA A 177 11.06 4.12 3.84
N GLU A 178 10.09 5.02 3.60
CA GLU A 178 9.93 6.23 4.41
C GLU A 178 9.73 5.91 5.89
N GLU A 179 8.91 4.90 6.22
CA GLU A 179 8.71 4.46 7.61
C GLU A 179 9.98 3.83 8.19
N PHE A 180 10.65 2.95 7.44
CA PHE A 180 11.87 2.31 7.91
C PHE A 180 12.98 3.32 8.23
N PHE A 181 13.17 4.32 7.35
CA PHE A 181 14.16 5.35 7.55
C PHE A 181 13.76 6.34 8.65
N ALA A 182 12.47 6.68 8.79
CA ALA A 182 11.96 7.47 9.91
C ALA A 182 12.16 6.77 11.27
N ASN A 183 12.03 5.44 11.32
CA ASN A 183 12.07 4.64 12.55
C ASN A 183 13.45 4.06 12.91
N GLY A 184 14.54 4.59 12.34
CA GLY A 184 15.90 4.24 12.77
C GLY A 184 16.95 4.29 11.67
N GLY A 185 16.56 4.03 10.42
CA GLY A 185 17.51 4.04 9.30
C GLY A 185 18.23 5.37 9.13
N THR A 186 17.49 6.49 9.18
CA THR A 186 18.09 7.84 9.07
C THR A 186 18.97 8.16 10.28
N ALA A 187 18.56 7.74 11.48
CA ALA A 187 19.37 7.94 12.68
C ALA A 187 20.73 7.22 12.58
N ALA A 188 20.77 5.99 12.05
CA ALA A 188 22.02 5.25 11.82
C ALA A 188 22.94 5.96 10.82
N VAL A 189 22.38 6.53 9.74
CA VAL A 189 23.12 7.35 8.78
C VAL A 189 23.74 8.59 9.45
N LEU A 190 22.94 9.35 10.20
CA LEU A 190 23.41 10.56 10.87
C LEU A 190 24.47 10.24 11.94
N GLN A 191 24.34 9.12 12.65
CA GLN A 191 25.37 8.66 13.60
C GLN A 191 26.68 8.33 12.89
N THR A 192 26.64 7.67 11.73
CA THR A 192 27.84 7.40 10.92
C THR A 192 28.52 8.69 10.45
N ILE A 193 27.73 9.66 9.96
CA ILE A 193 28.25 10.98 9.53
C ILE A 193 28.86 11.74 10.71
N LYS A 194 28.18 11.74 11.85
CA LYS A 194 28.64 12.40 13.07
C LYS A 194 29.92 11.77 13.63
N GLY A 195 30.03 10.43 13.55
CA GLY A 195 31.21 9.70 13.99
C GLY A 195 32.44 9.93 13.11
N ASN A 196 32.26 10.33 11.85
CA ASN A 196 33.31 10.65 10.88
C ASN A 196 34.40 9.57 10.75
N ASP A 197 34.03 8.31 10.92
CA ASP A 197 34.94 7.19 10.69
C ASP A 197 35.11 6.98 9.18
N LYS A 198 36.33 7.19 8.68
CA LYS A 198 36.60 7.18 7.23
C LYS A 198 36.17 5.89 6.53
N LEU A 199 36.31 4.74 7.19
CA LEU A 199 35.97 3.46 6.59
C LEU A 199 34.45 3.27 6.51
N LYS A 200 33.72 3.60 7.58
CA LYS A 200 32.26 3.57 7.60
C LYS A 200 31.65 4.58 6.64
N MET A 201 32.20 5.80 6.60
CA MET A 201 31.79 6.85 5.66
C MET A 201 31.96 6.39 4.21
N LYS A 202 33.13 5.84 3.86
CA LYS A 202 33.37 5.31 2.53
C LYS A 202 32.38 4.21 2.14
N LYS A 203 32.06 3.28 3.05
CA LYS A 203 31.08 2.21 2.79
C LYS A 203 29.66 2.76 2.61
N LEU A 204 29.23 3.66 3.50
CA LEU A 204 27.91 4.29 3.45
C LEU A 204 27.72 5.05 2.14
N PHE A 205 28.63 5.97 1.83
CA PHE A 205 28.49 6.80 0.64
C PHE A 205 28.76 6.04 -0.65
N SER A 206 29.59 4.98 -0.65
CA SER A 206 29.68 4.09 -1.80
C SER A 206 28.33 3.42 -2.10
N LEU A 207 27.56 3.03 -1.07
CA LEU A 207 26.22 2.47 -1.24
C LEU A 207 25.24 3.54 -1.75
N LEU A 208 25.21 4.72 -1.11
CA LEU A 208 24.29 5.79 -1.48
C LEU A 208 24.55 6.31 -2.89
N ASN A 209 25.81 6.55 -3.26
CA ASN A 209 26.20 7.01 -4.60
C ASN A 209 25.76 6.00 -5.67
N GLU A 210 26.05 4.70 -5.47
CA GLU A 210 25.68 3.66 -6.43
C GLU A 210 24.17 3.59 -6.65
N ILE A 211 23.39 3.69 -5.57
CA ILE A 211 21.92 3.64 -5.67
C ILE A 211 21.37 4.95 -6.25
N TYR A 212 21.96 6.08 -5.94
CA TYR A 212 21.53 7.38 -6.44
C TYR A 212 21.77 7.52 -7.95
N GLU A 213 22.95 7.12 -8.43
CA GLU A 213 23.34 7.22 -9.85
C GLU A 213 22.50 6.33 -10.76
N ASP A 214 22.26 5.08 -10.36
CA ASP A 214 21.53 4.09 -11.17
C ASP A 214 20.08 3.86 -10.66
N GLY A 215 19.53 4.79 -9.88
CA GLY A 215 18.21 4.68 -9.24
C GLY A 215 17.08 5.44 -9.92
N THR A 216 15.84 5.15 -9.52
CA THR A 216 14.66 5.96 -9.89
C THR A 216 14.69 7.36 -9.25
N ASN A 217 13.91 8.30 -9.79
CA ASN A 217 13.75 9.64 -9.18
C ASN A 217 13.21 9.57 -7.74
N GLU A 218 12.39 8.56 -7.44
CA GLU A 218 11.83 8.32 -6.11
C GLU A 218 12.92 7.94 -5.12
N ILE A 219 13.84 7.01 -5.48
CA ILE A 219 14.91 6.61 -4.58
C ILE A 219 15.97 7.71 -4.42
N GLN A 220 16.24 8.48 -5.48
CA GLN A 220 17.07 9.68 -5.39
C GLN A 220 16.45 10.70 -4.42
N SER A 221 15.14 10.91 -4.49
CA SER A 221 14.41 11.80 -3.59
C SER A 221 14.45 11.31 -2.14
N LEU A 222 14.24 10.00 -1.90
CA LEU A 222 14.36 9.41 -0.56
C LEU A 222 15.76 9.64 0.04
N ILE A 223 16.82 9.39 -0.74
CA ILE A 223 18.20 9.59 -0.30
C ILE A 223 18.47 11.07 0.00
N ALA A 224 18.12 11.96 -0.92
CA ALA A 224 18.50 13.37 -0.81
C ALA A 224 17.61 14.18 0.16
N VAL A 225 16.31 13.89 0.21
CA VAL A 225 15.32 14.63 1.01
C VAL A 225 15.12 14.00 2.38
N SER A 226 14.82 12.71 2.45
CA SER A 226 14.42 12.05 3.70
C SER A 226 15.65 11.65 4.53
N ILE A 227 16.65 11.04 3.91
CA ILE A 227 17.85 10.54 4.61
C ILE A 227 18.86 11.67 4.84
N LEU A 228 19.46 12.22 3.77
CA LEU A 228 20.51 13.23 3.87
C LEU A 228 19.96 14.64 4.14
N GLY A 229 18.71 14.92 3.75
CA GLY A 229 18.02 16.18 4.10
C GLY A 229 17.72 16.32 5.59
N SER A 230 17.80 15.22 6.35
CA SER A 230 17.67 15.21 7.81
C SER A 230 18.91 15.72 8.55
N MET A 231 19.99 16.08 7.85
CA MET A 231 21.10 16.85 8.43
C MET A 231 20.69 18.28 8.81
N ASN A 232 19.52 18.77 8.35
CA ASN A 232 18.96 20.08 8.71
C ASN A 232 19.91 21.26 8.47
N ASN A 233 20.76 21.18 7.44
CA ASN A 233 21.79 22.17 7.12
C ASN A 233 22.82 22.38 8.25
N ASP A 234 23.08 21.37 9.07
CA ASP A 234 24.21 21.33 9.99
C ASP A 234 25.52 21.33 9.19
N GLN A 235 26.34 22.36 9.37
CA GLN A 235 27.56 22.56 8.58
C GLN A 235 28.66 21.54 8.92
N ASP A 236 28.71 21.05 10.16
CA ASP A 236 29.71 20.06 10.58
C ASP A 236 29.36 18.69 9.96
N LEU A 237 28.08 18.31 9.98
CA LEU A 237 27.63 17.07 9.33
C LEU A 237 27.86 17.12 7.82
N LEU A 238 27.56 18.26 7.18
CA LEU A 238 27.83 18.45 5.76
C LEU A 238 29.33 18.36 5.46
N ALA A 239 30.17 19.08 6.21
CA ALA A 239 31.62 19.05 6.01
C ALA A 239 32.20 17.62 6.14
N ASN A 240 31.67 16.80 7.04
CA ASN A 240 32.11 15.41 7.20
C ASN A 240 31.80 14.53 5.97
N CYS A 241 30.76 14.84 5.19
CA CYS A 241 30.26 13.93 4.16
C CYS A 241 30.41 14.40 2.71
N VAL A 242 30.60 15.69 2.45
CA VAL A 242 30.67 16.26 1.08
C VAL A 242 31.70 15.58 0.18
N ASP A 243 32.87 15.22 0.72
CA ASP A 243 33.96 14.59 -0.04
C ASP A 243 33.67 13.14 -0.44
N TYR A 244 32.65 12.52 0.16
CA TYR A 244 32.25 11.14 -0.14
C TYR A 244 31.09 11.07 -1.13
N MET A 245 30.38 12.17 -1.39
CA MET A 245 29.25 12.19 -2.31
C MET A 245 29.71 12.20 -3.77
N SER A 246 28.95 11.54 -4.65
CA SER A 246 29.17 11.68 -6.08
C SER A 246 28.80 13.08 -6.57
N LYS A 247 29.27 13.43 -7.78
CA LYS A 247 28.99 14.73 -8.41
C LYS A 247 27.49 14.97 -8.58
N ASP A 248 26.75 13.91 -8.90
CA ASP A 248 25.32 13.97 -9.16
C ASP A 248 24.49 14.09 -7.87
N MET A 249 25.00 13.57 -6.75
CA MET A 249 24.31 13.64 -5.45
C MET A 249 24.67 14.89 -4.64
N LEU A 250 25.92 15.37 -4.72
CA LEU A 250 26.44 16.45 -3.88
C LEU A 250 25.63 17.74 -3.99
N SER A 251 25.44 18.24 -5.22
CA SER A 251 24.76 19.53 -5.43
C SER A 251 23.28 19.48 -4.98
N PRO A 252 22.47 18.47 -5.37
CA PRO A 252 21.12 18.31 -4.86
C PRO A 252 21.04 18.25 -3.33
N VAL A 253 21.88 17.44 -2.67
CA VAL A 253 21.84 17.27 -1.20
C VAL A 253 22.13 18.58 -0.48
N VAL A 254 23.12 19.36 -0.93
CA VAL A 254 23.46 20.66 -0.35
C VAL A 254 22.32 21.66 -0.54
N GLN A 255 21.72 21.71 -1.73
CA GLN A 255 20.59 22.61 -2.02
C GLN A 255 19.34 22.24 -1.21
N ILE A 256 19.02 20.96 -1.12
CA ILE A 256 17.91 20.43 -0.35
C ILE A 256 18.09 20.77 1.13
N ASN A 257 19.26 20.54 1.72
CA ASN A 257 19.51 20.90 3.11
C ASN A 257 19.28 22.40 3.38
N LYS A 258 19.84 23.27 2.52
CA LYS A 258 19.60 24.72 2.61
C LYS A 258 18.12 25.07 2.52
N TYR A 259 17.40 24.46 1.58
CA TYR A 259 15.96 24.69 1.42
C TYR A 259 15.16 24.21 2.63
N LEU A 260 15.37 22.99 3.09
CA LEU A 260 14.64 22.41 4.23
C LEU A 260 14.89 23.17 5.54
N ALA A 261 16.08 23.78 5.70
CA ALA A 261 16.39 24.64 6.84
C ALA A 261 15.78 26.06 6.73
N SER A 262 15.40 26.50 5.53
CA SER A 262 14.76 27.80 5.30
C SER A 262 13.36 27.89 5.91
N LYS A 263 12.85 29.11 6.09
CA LYS A 263 11.47 29.35 6.55
C LYS A 263 10.43 28.64 5.67
N ASN A 264 10.63 28.65 4.35
CA ASN A 264 9.71 28.04 3.40
C ASN A 264 9.75 26.52 3.48
N GLY A 265 10.94 25.92 3.57
CA GLY A 265 11.09 24.47 3.72
C GLY A 265 10.53 23.95 5.04
N LYS A 266 10.80 24.63 6.16
CA LYS A 266 10.20 24.32 7.46
C LYS A 266 8.66 24.39 7.40
N GLY A 267 8.13 25.43 6.77
CA GLY A 267 6.69 25.57 6.56
C GLY A 267 6.10 24.48 5.65
N ALA A 268 6.84 24.00 4.66
CA ALA A 268 6.43 22.88 3.81
C ALA A 268 6.38 21.57 4.61
N LYS A 269 7.42 21.25 5.39
CA LYS A 269 7.43 20.06 6.27
C LYS A 269 6.25 20.05 7.24
N MET A 270 6.00 21.17 7.93
CA MET A 270 4.86 21.27 8.86
C MET A 270 3.52 21.01 8.18
N ARG A 271 3.33 21.45 6.93
CA ARG A 271 2.10 21.21 6.17
C ARG A 271 1.99 19.77 5.66
N LEU A 272 3.09 19.06 5.47
CA LEU A 272 3.06 17.65 5.11
C LEU A 272 2.67 16.80 6.33
N GLU A 273 3.23 17.12 7.50
CA GLU A 273 2.89 16.46 8.77
C GLU A 273 1.46 16.83 9.23
N ASN A 274 1.01 18.05 8.94
CA ASN A 274 -0.30 18.58 9.33
C ASN A 274 -0.97 19.21 8.10
N PRO A 275 -1.53 18.39 7.19
CA PRO A 275 -2.16 18.89 5.98
C PRO A 275 -3.34 19.82 6.33
N PRO A 276 -3.46 20.97 5.65
CA PRO A 276 -4.63 21.82 5.87
C PRO A 276 -5.90 21.05 5.48
N PRO A 277 -7.03 21.31 6.16
CA PRO A 277 -8.31 20.70 5.78
C PRO A 277 -8.58 20.92 4.30
N TYR A 278 -9.02 19.87 3.62
CA TYR A 278 -9.42 19.97 2.21
C TYR A 278 -10.45 21.10 2.04
N LYS A 279 -10.14 22.05 1.16
CA LYS A 279 -11.09 23.08 0.74
C LYS A 279 -11.52 22.75 -0.67
N PRO A 280 -12.80 22.41 -0.91
CA PRO A 280 -13.28 22.14 -2.26
C PRO A 280 -13.02 23.36 -3.14
N GLU A 281 -12.62 23.12 -4.39
CA GLU A 281 -12.45 24.19 -5.36
C GLU A 281 -13.75 24.98 -5.45
N LYS A 282 -13.65 26.30 -5.23
CA LYS A 282 -14.80 27.18 -5.44
C LYS A 282 -15.17 27.07 -6.91
N ALA A 283 -16.44 26.70 -7.19
CA ALA A 283 -16.98 26.71 -8.54
C ALA A 283 -16.55 28.00 -9.24
N LYS A 284 -15.83 27.86 -10.36
CA LYS A 284 -15.42 29.02 -11.17
C LYS A 284 -16.68 29.81 -11.48
N ARG A 285 -16.80 31.02 -10.93
CA ARG A 285 -17.91 31.90 -11.30
C ARG A 285 -17.81 32.12 -12.80
N LYS A 286 -18.85 31.73 -13.55
CA LYS A 286 -18.94 32.07 -14.97
C LYS A 286 -18.77 33.58 -15.09
N ASN A 287 -17.87 33.99 -15.96
CA ASN A 287 -17.63 35.41 -16.19
C ASN A 287 -18.98 36.01 -16.64
N PRO A 288 -19.45 37.15 -16.09
CA PRO A 288 -20.78 37.68 -16.44
C PRO A 288 -20.94 37.89 -17.96
N ILE A 289 -19.82 38.15 -18.64
CA ILE A 289 -19.74 38.33 -20.08
C ILE A 289 -19.95 37.01 -20.86
N THR A 290 -19.40 35.89 -20.40
CA THR A 290 -19.61 34.59 -21.08
C THR A 290 -21.03 34.08 -20.85
N SER A 291 -21.58 34.31 -19.64
CA SER A 291 -22.98 34.01 -19.34
C SER A 291 -23.97 34.89 -20.12
N ALA A 292 -23.63 36.15 -20.43
CA ALA A 292 -24.46 37.03 -21.24
C ALA A 292 -24.39 36.76 -22.75
N LEU A 293 -23.28 36.16 -23.22
CA LEU A 293 -23.06 35.82 -24.63
C LEU A 293 -23.45 34.37 -24.98
N GLY A 294 -23.94 33.58 -24.02
CA GLY A 294 -24.36 32.19 -24.25
C GLY A 294 -23.20 31.25 -24.63
N MET A 295 -21.97 31.56 -24.21
CA MET A 295 -20.78 30.71 -24.40
C MET A 295 -20.36 30.04 -23.08
#